data_AF-A0A0E3PUP5-F1
#
_entry.id   AF-A0A0E3PUP5-F1
#
_cell.length_a   1.000
_cell.length_b   1.000
_cell.length_c   1.000
_cell.angle_alpha   90.00
_cell.angle_beta   90.00
_cell.angle_gamma   90.00
#
_symmetry.space_group_name_H-M   'P 1'
#
loop_
_entity.id
_entity.type
_entity.pdbx_description
1 polymer ?
#
loop_
_entity_poly.entity_id
_entity_poly.type
_entity_poly.pdbx_seq_one_letter_code
_entity_poly.pdbx_strand_id
1 'polypeptide(L)'
;MTRKRGVEICGFTVEGANGSKDPEKSAGIFLDGIQECTLDDNLFRNNTYAVFLENSDNCCLRNNTVEINGSYGIWLENAESNRLENNTIRGVVYSGILLRGTQEAELGDRAVLKSRLGIGLNFSDRNLLCNNTLKMNCRHGIELFFLNNYLLSGAWGFDGSDKRQAWIWKNVSENNTLKGNFIGGGIIGINIPDEDG
;
A
#
# COMPACT_ATOMS: atom_id res chain seq x y z
N MET A 1 -0.35 22.62 -13.16
CA MET A 1 0.06 23.21 -11.87
C MET A 1 1.46 22.72 -11.53
N THR A 2 2.28 23.54 -10.90
CA THR A 2 3.64 23.15 -10.49
C THR A 2 3.55 22.32 -9.21
N ARG A 3 3.99 21.05 -9.28
CA ARG A 3 4.08 20.15 -8.12
C ARG A 3 5.28 20.54 -7.26
N LYS A 4 5.16 20.43 -5.93
CA LYS A 4 6.27 20.72 -5.02
C LYS A 4 7.32 19.60 -5.14
N ARG A 5 8.60 19.96 -5.03
CA ARG A 5 9.73 19.03 -5.21
C ARG A 5 10.80 19.19 -4.15
N GLY A 6 11.64 18.16 -3.96
CA GLY A 6 12.84 18.22 -3.14
C GLY A 6 12.56 18.37 -1.65
N VAL A 7 11.44 17.82 -1.18
CA VAL A 7 11.07 17.85 0.24
C VAL A 7 11.81 16.73 0.97
N GLU A 8 12.43 17.04 2.11
CA GLU A 8 13.06 16.05 2.98
C GLU A 8 12.43 16.11 4.37
N ILE A 9 12.03 14.96 4.89
CA ILE A 9 11.44 14.78 6.21
C ILE A 9 12.22 13.70 6.93
N CYS A 10 12.99 14.08 7.96
CA CYS A 10 13.86 13.14 8.64
C CYS A 10 13.91 13.30 10.17
N GLY A 11 14.06 12.18 10.88
CA GLY A 11 14.24 12.14 12.33
C GLY A 11 12.98 12.50 13.15
N PHE A 12 11.79 12.51 12.55
CA PHE A 12 10.58 12.84 13.27
C PHE A 12 10.01 11.63 14.03
N THR A 13 9.46 11.89 15.21
CA THR A 13 8.43 11.02 15.80
C THR A 13 7.07 11.64 15.53
N VAL A 14 6.20 10.91 14.83
CA VAL A 14 4.86 11.36 14.43
C VAL A 14 3.80 10.50 15.11
N GLU A 15 2.95 11.13 15.92
CA GLU A 15 1.93 10.44 16.70
C GLU A 15 0.62 11.21 16.84
N GLY A 16 -0.47 10.46 17.02
CA GLY A 16 -1.79 11.04 17.32
C GLY A 16 -2.55 11.62 16.12
N ALA A 17 -2.10 11.40 14.88
CA ALA A 17 -2.82 11.83 13.68
C ALA A 17 -4.04 10.92 13.40
N ASN A 18 -5.07 11.05 14.24
CA ASN A 18 -6.28 10.22 14.24
C ASN A 18 -7.60 11.02 14.31
N GLY A 19 -7.54 12.34 14.11
CA GLY A 19 -8.65 13.26 14.38
C GLY A 19 -9.58 13.59 13.20
N SER A 20 -9.33 13.11 11.97
CA SER A 20 -10.19 13.47 10.83
C SER A 20 -11.52 12.71 10.88
N LYS A 21 -12.61 13.40 10.52
CA LYS A 21 -13.91 12.78 10.23
C LYS A 21 -13.91 11.98 8.93
N ASP A 22 -12.96 12.29 8.05
CA ASP A 22 -12.65 11.55 6.84
C ASP A 22 -11.43 10.66 7.14
N PRO A 23 -11.63 9.34 7.36
CA PRO A 23 -10.54 8.43 7.70
C PRO A 23 -9.43 8.41 6.65
N GLU A 24 -9.77 8.66 5.38
CA GLU A 24 -8.83 8.68 4.25
C GLU A 24 -7.85 9.87 4.32
N LYS A 25 -8.15 10.87 5.15
CA LYS A 25 -7.32 12.07 5.37
C LYS A 25 -6.62 12.11 6.73
N SER A 26 -6.68 11.04 7.52
CA SER A 26 -5.90 10.94 8.76
C SER A 26 -4.60 10.18 8.53
N ALA A 27 -3.52 10.90 8.22
CA ALA A 27 -2.19 10.32 8.14
C ALA A 27 -1.19 11.10 9.01
N GLY A 28 -0.21 10.40 9.57
CA GLY A 28 0.93 11.03 10.24
C GLY A 28 1.68 11.96 9.30
N ILE A 29 2.02 11.46 8.11
CA ILE A 29 2.46 12.28 6.98
C ILE A 29 1.55 12.01 5.79
N PHE A 30 0.96 13.08 5.25
CA PHE A 30 0.21 13.05 4.01
C PHE A 30 0.94 13.88 2.95
N LEU A 31 1.31 13.25 1.83
CA LEU A 31 1.91 13.90 0.67
C LEU A 31 0.91 13.86 -0.49
N ASP A 32 0.44 15.03 -0.87
CA ASP A 32 -0.51 15.22 -1.99
C ASP A 32 0.21 15.97 -3.12
N GLY A 33 0.36 15.32 -4.27
CA GLY A 33 0.90 15.99 -5.44
C GLY A 33 2.40 16.28 -5.39
N ILE A 34 3.17 15.61 -4.54
CA ILE A 34 4.61 15.88 -4.35
C ILE A 34 5.45 15.06 -5.33
N GLN A 35 6.61 15.58 -5.74
CA GLN A 35 7.62 14.80 -6.47
C GLN A 35 8.97 14.87 -5.76
N GLU A 36 9.84 13.88 -5.96
CA GLU A 36 11.23 13.94 -5.48
C GLU A 36 11.31 14.20 -3.95
N CYS A 37 10.50 13.49 -3.16
CA CYS A 37 10.48 13.61 -1.69
C CYS A 37 11.33 12.52 -1.03
N THR A 38 11.92 12.81 0.13
CA THR A 38 12.59 11.82 0.98
C THR A 38 11.98 11.80 2.37
N LEU A 39 11.57 10.62 2.83
CA LEU A 39 11.24 10.34 4.22
C LEU A 39 12.29 9.38 4.77
N ASP A 40 13.15 9.85 5.67
CA ASP A 40 14.25 9.06 6.24
C ASP A 40 14.21 9.03 7.77
N ASP A 41 14.38 7.84 8.36
CA ASP A 41 14.56 7.69 9.82
C ASP A 41 13.43 8.33 10.66
N ASN A 42 12.18 8.18 10.22
CA ASN A 42 11.02 8.63 10.99
C ASN A 42 10.34 7.47 11.73
N LEU A 43 9.79 7.79 12.90
CA LEU A 43 9.03 6.89 13.75
C LEU A 43 7.55 7.28 13.76
N PHE A 44 6.66 6.36 13.39
CA PHE A 44 5.21 6.59 13.37
C PHE A 44 4.51 5.69 14.37
N ARG A 45 3.72 6.27 15.29
CA ARG A 45 2.91 5.52 16.27
C ARG A 45 1.53 6.15 16.49
N ASN A 46 0.50 5.33 16.74
CA ASN A 46 -0.83 5.83 17.13
C ASN A 46 -1.47 6.83 16.14
N ASN A 47 -1.23 6.66 14.85
CA ASN A 47 -1.87 7.39 13.74
C ASN A 47 -2.88 6.48 13.05
N THR A 48 -3.85 7.06 12.32
CA THR A 48 -4.78 6.27 11.51
C THR A 48 -4.06 5.62 10.33
N TYR A 49 -3.34 6.40 9.53
CA TYR A 49 -2.31 5.95 8.60
C TYR A 49 -0.95 6.49 9.05
N ALA A 50 0.13 5.71 8.91
CA ALA A 50 1.44 6.26 9.23
C ALA A 50 1.89 7.24 8.15
N VAL A 51 1.91 6.77 6.90
CA VAL A 51 2.29 7.57 5.73
C VAL A 51 1.30 7.32 4.60
N PHE A 52 0.80 8.39 3.99
CA PHE A 52 -0.04 8.34 2.80
C PHE A 52 0.52 9.24 1.71
N LEU A 53 0.86 8.65 0.57
CA LEU A 53 1.28 9.33 -0.66
C LEU A 53 0.14 9.23 -1.67
N GLU A 54 -0.51 10.35 -1.95
CA GLU A 54 -1.52 10.47 -2.99
C GLU A 54 -0.96 11.29 -4.15
N ASN A 55 -1.09 10.77 -5.37
CA ASN A 55 -0.59 11.42 -6.58
C ASN A 55 0.84 11.94 -6.36
N SER A 56 1.75 11.12 -5.85
CA SER A 56 3.10 11.53 -5.46
C SER A 56 4.14 10.57 -6.00
N ASP A 57 5.16 11.10 -6.67
CA ASP A 57 6.04 10.30 -7.54
C ASP A 57 7.51 10.50 -7.21
N ASN A 58 8.34 9.52 -7.56
CA ASN A 58 9.80 9.60 -7.38
C ASN A 58 10.21 9.91 -5.92
N CYS A 59 9.46 9.42 -4.95
CA CYS A 59 9.76 9.60 -3.54
C CYS A 59 10.52 8.38 -2.98
N CYS A 60 11.42 8.64 -2.04
CA CYS A 60 12.17 7.60 -1.32
C CYS A 60 11.76 7.60 0.15
N LEU A 61 11.17 6.48 0.60
CA LEU A 61 10.85 6.22 2.00
C LEU A 61 11.83 5.18 2.50
N ARG A 62 12.80 5.59 3.33
CA ARG A 62 13.83 4.68 3.82
C ARG A 62 14.03 4.73 5.33
N ASN A 63 14.42 3.59 5.91
CA ASN A 63 14.73 3.46 7.34
C ASN A 63 13.60 3.89 8.30
N ASN A 64 12.36 4.01 7.83
CA ASN A 64 11.26 4.44 8.69
C ASN A 64 10.73 3.27 9.51
N THR A 65 10.26 3.57 10.72
CA THR A 65 9.65 2.60 11.63
C THR A 65 8.19 2.94 11.86
N VAL A 66 7.30 2.02 11.48
CA VAL A 66 5.85 2.12 11.71
C VAL A 66 5.47 1.11 12.79
N GLU A 67 4.92 1.58 13.90
CA GLU A 67 4.57 0.74 15.06
C GLU A 67 3.18 1.09 15.61
N ILE A 68 2.30 0.10 15.77
CA ILE A 68 1.02 0.28 16.50
C ILE A 68 0.22 1.46 15.92
N ASN A 69 0.03 1.45 14.60
CA ASN A 69 -0.87 2.39 13.92
C ASN A 69 -2.21 1.70 13.64
N GLY A 70 -3.22 2.51 13.33
CA GLY A 70 -4.57 2.05 13.03
C GLY A 70 -4.62 1.27 11.73
N SER A 71 -5.24 1.86 10.71
CA SER A 71 -5.67 1.13 9.51
C SER A 71 -4.53 0.66 8.61
N TYR A 72 -3.65 1.57 8.18
CA TYR A 72 -2.60 1.27 7.19
C TYR A 72 -1.24 1.76 7.67
N GLY A 73 -0.18 1.02 7.33
CA GLY A 73 1.19 1.46 7.55
C GLY A 73 1.57 2.52 6.51
N ILE A 74 2.02 2.08 5.34
CA ILE A 74 2.35 2.96 4.22
C ILE A 74 1.36 2.71 3.08
N TRP A 75 0.72 3.78 2.60
CA TRP A 75 -0.19 3.72 1.46
C TRP A 75 0.32 4.63 0.33
N LEU A 76 0.46 4.05 -0.86
CA LEU A 76 0.70 4.72 -2.13
C LEU A 76 -0.57 4.64 -2.99
N GLU A 77 -1.09 5.79 -3.41
CA GLU A 77 -2.27 5.88 -4.28
C GLU A 77 -1.98 6.76 -5.51
N ASN A 78 -2.25 6.20 -6.70
CA ASN A 78 -2.04 6.86 -8.00
C ASN A 78 -0.62 7.44 -8.10
N ALA A 79 0.36 6.62 -7.72
CA ALA A 79 1.74 7.02 -7.49
C ALA A 79 2.68 6.25 -8.43
N GLU A 80 3.80 6.87 -8.81
CA GLU A 80 4.73 6.28 -9.78
C GLU A 80 6.20 6.36 -9.31
N SER A 81 6.97 5.31 -9.60
CA SER A 81 8.43 5.29 -9.41
C SER A 81 8.88 5.59 -7.97
N ASN A 82 8.14 5.09 -6.96
CA ASN A 82 8.47 5.29 -5.55
C ASN A 82 9.30 4.13 -4.99
N ARG A 83 10.24 4.44 -4.10
CA ARG A 83 11.15 3.44 -3.50
C ARG A 83 10.96 3.36 -2.00
N LEU A 84 10.62 2.18 -1.50
CA LEU A 84 10.56 1.86 -0.08
C LEU A 84 11.73 0.91 0.25
N GLU A 85 12.62 1.34 1.13
CA GLU A 85 13.82 0.58 1.48
C GLU A 85 14.05 0.53 2.99
N ASN A 86 14.38 -0.66 3.51
CA ASN A 86 14.78 -0.85 4.91
C ASN A 86 13.75 -0.34 5.94
N ASN A 87 12.47 -0.19 5.57
CA ASN A 87 11.45 0.17 6.53
C ASN A 87 11.08 -1.04 7.41
N THR A 88 10.65 -0.76 8.64
CA THR A 88 10.12 -1.76 9.57
C THR A 88 8.69 -1.40 9.94
N ILE A 89 7.73 -2.20 9.47
CA ILE A 89 6.31 -1.98 9.72
C ILE A 89 5.79 -3.09 10.62
N ARG A 90 5.17 -2.74 11.75
CA ARG A 90 4.60 -3.73 12.66
C ARG A 90 3.32 -3.29 13.36
N GLY A 91 2.38 -4.22 13.51
CA GLY A 91 1.19 -4.02 14.33
C GLY A 91 0.24 -2.97 13.76
N VAL A 92 -0.05 -3.06 12.47
CA VAL A 92 -1.10 -2.27 11.81
C VAL A 92 -2.33 -3.15 11.55
N VAL A 93 -3.53 -2.58 11.53
CA VAL A 93 -4.77 -3.36 11.55
C VAL A 93 -5.09 -4.01 10.21
N TYR A 94 -4.97 -3.28 9.08
CA TYR A 94 -5.30 -3.80 7.75
C TYR A 94 -4.05 -4.19 6.96
N SER A 95 -3.41 -3.24 6.28
CA SER A 95 -2.27 -3.54 5.41
C SER A 95 -1.00 -2.87 5.92
N GLY A 96 0.10 -3.63 5.95
CA GLY A 96 1.43 -3.08 6.20
C GLY A 96 1.80 -2.05 5.16
N ILE A 97 1.79 -2.48 3.89
CA ILE A 97 1.97 -1.63 2.72
C ILE A 97 0.80 -1.86 1.77
N LEU A 98 0.22 -0.79 1.24
CA LEU A 98 -0.82 -0.85 0.21
C LEU A 98 -0.40 -0.01 -1.00
N LEU A 99 -0.39 -0.65 -2.17
CA LEU A 99 -0.28 -0.01 -3.47
C LEU A 99 -1.66 0.02 -4.12
N ARG A 100 -2.15 1.21 -4.52
CA ARG A 100 -3.41 1.38 -5.25
C ARG A 100 -3.16 2.23 -6.49
N GLY A 101 -3.45 1.70 -7.68
CA GLY A 101 -3.17 2.43 -8.93
C GLY A 101 -1.70 2.82 -9.08
N THR A 102 -0.79 2.08 -8.43
CA THR A 102 0.63 2.44 -8.33
C THR A 102 1.44 1.70 -9.37
N GLN A 103 2.40 2.39 -9.98
CA GLN A 103 3.25 1.81 -11.00
C GLN A 103 4.74 1.97 -10.67
N GLU A 104 5.54 0.97 -11.04
CA GLU A 104 7.00 1.07 -11.00
C GLU A 104 7.58 1.33 -9.60
N ALA A 105 6.86 0.92 -8.55
CA ALA A 105 7.38 1.00 -7.19
C ALA A 105 8.38 -0.12 -6.90
N GLU A 106 9.43 0.21 -6.14
CA GLU A 106 10.42 -0.75 -5.65
C GLU A 106 10.28 -0.90 -4.14
N LEU A 107 9.88 -2.08 -3.68
CA LEU A 107 9.69 -2.41 -2.27
C LEU A 107 10.77 -3.40 -1.82
N GLY A 108 11.70 -2.91 -0.99
CA GLY A 108 12.84 -3.65 -0.42
C GLY A 108 12.95 -3.45 1.09
N ASP A 109 11.88 -3.74 1.81
CA ASP A 109 11.77 -3.45 3.24
C ASP A 109 12.28 -4.56 4.15
N ARG A 110 12.82 -4.15 5.29
CA ARG A 110 13.43 -5.06 6.26
C ARG A 110 12.39 -6.02 6.84
N ALA A 111 11.23 -5.50 7.22
CA ALA A 111 10.17 -6.32 7.80
C ALA A 111 8.78 -5.68 7.72
N VAL A 112 7.77 -6.49 7.41
CA VAL A 112 6.34 -6.14 7.52
C VAL A 112 5.63 -7.22 8.32
N LEU A 113 5.23 -6.88 9.54
CA LEU A 113 4.92 -7.84 10.59
C LEU A 113 3.57 -7.59 11.24
N LYS A 114 2.87 -8.66 11.63
CA LYS A 114 1.67 -8.57 12.48
C LYS A 114 0.60 -7.62 11.92
N SER A 115 0.37 -7.69 10.61
CA SER A 115 -0.73 -7.00 9.92
C SER A 115 -1.80 -8.01 9.50
N ARG A 116 -2.99 -7.56 9.08
CA ARG A 116 -3.92 -8.49 8.42
C ARG A 116 -3.37 -8.93 7.05
N LEU A 117 -2.98 -7.95 6.25
CA LEU A 117 -2.29 -8.10 4.98
C LEU A 117 -0.87 -7.53 5.12
N GLY A 118 0.15 -8.26 4.70
CA GLY A 118 1.51 -7.73 4.67
C GLY A 118 1.65 -6.64 3.62
N ILE A 119 1.65 -7.03 2.34
CA ILE A 119 1.69 -6.11 1.19
C ILE A 119 0.52 -6.39 0.26
N GLY A 120 -0.29 -5.36 -0.02
CA GLY A 120 -1.40 -5.41 -0.96
C GLY A 120 -1.13 -4.62 -2.23
N LEU A 121 -1.46 -5.19 -3.38
CA LEU A 121 -1.43 -4.53 -4.68
C LEU A 121 -2.84 -4.51 -5.26
N ASN A 122 -3.39 -3.31 -5.43
CA ASN A 122 -4.68 -3.07 -6.05
C ASN A 122 -4.47 -2.27 -7.32
N PHE A 123 -4.83 -2.81 -8.49
CA PHE A 123 -4.61 -2.13 -9.78
C PHE A 123 -3.19 -1.57 -9.95
N SER A 124 -2.18 -2.32 -9.49
CA SER A 124 -0.82 -1.80 -9.39
C SER A 124 0.13 -2.65 -10.21
N ASP A 125 0.82 -2.03 -11.15
CA ASP A 125 1.55 -2.73 -12.21
C ASP A 125 3.04 -2.44 -12.20
N ARG A 126 3.83 -3.35 -12.78
CA ARG A 126 5.27 -3.15 -12.99
C ARG A 126 6.05 -2.84 -11.70
N ASN A 127 5.58 -3.31 -10.55
CA ASN A 127 6.25 -3.11 -9.27
C ASN A 127 7.24 -4.25 -8.99
N LEU A 128 8.33 -3.92 -8.29
CA LEU A 128 9.33 -4.88 -7.82
C LEU A 128 9.23 -5.01 -6.30
N LEU A 129 8.80 -6.18 -5.82
CA LEU A 129 8.83 -6.53 -4.40
C LEU A 129 9.98 -7.50 -4.18
N CYS A 130 11.09 -7.02 -3.62
CA CYS A 130 12.28 -7.82 -3.43
C CYS A 130 12.77 -7.88 -1.98
N ASN A 131 13.20 -9.07 -1.55
CA ASN A 131 13.86 -9.28 -0.25
C ASN A 131 13.08 -8.81 0.98
N ASN A 132 11.75 -8.78 0.91
CA ASN A 132 10.90 -8.40 2.05
C ASN A 132 10.72 -9.58 3.01
N THR A 133 10.72 -9.29 4.32
CA THR A 133 10.35 -10.27 5.36
C THR A 133 8.93 -10.02 5.87
N LEU A 134 8.00 -10.88 5.48
CA LEU A 134 6.58 -10.82 5.83
C LEU A 134 6.25 -11.89 6.87
N LYS A 135 5.92 -11.51 8.10
CA LYS A 135 5.69 -12.49 9.17
C LYS A 135 4.51 -12.19 10.07
N MET A 136 3.82 -13.23 10.52
CA MET A 136 2.67 -13.14 11.43
C MET A 136 1.54 -12.29 10.85
N ASN A 137 1.45 -12.22 9.52
CA ASN A 137 0.37 -11.50 8.86
C ASN A 137 -0.86 -12.41 8.80
N CYS A 138 -1.94 -12.04 9.48
CA CYS A 138 -2.95 -13.00 9.91
C CYS A 138 -3.91 -13.47 8.82
N ARG A 139 -3.97 -12.77 7.68
CA ARG A 139 -4.69 -13.23 6.48
C ARG A 139 -3.69 -13.62 5.40
N HIS A 140 -3.05 -12.63 4.77
CA HIS A 140 -2.17 -12.84 3.63
C HIS A 140 -0.81 -12.16 3.82
N GLY A 141 0.27 -12.77 3.33
CA GLY A 141 1.58 -12.13 3.25
C GLY A 141 1.63 -11.09 2.14
N ILE A 142 1.40 -11.53 0.91
CA ILE A 142 1.24 -10.68 -0.28
C ILE A 142 -0.12 -11.00 -0.92
N GLU A 143 -0.86 -9.98 -1.33
CA GLU A 143 -2.10 -10.14 -2.10
C GLU A 143 -2.13 -9.17 -3.27
N LEU A 144 -2.34 -9.69 -4.46
CA LEU A 144 -2.69 -8.91 -5.65
C LEU A 144 -4.21 -8.98 -5.79
N PHE A 145 -4.90 -7.88 -5.99
CA PHE A 145 -6.36 -7.88 -6.07
C PHE A 145 -6.91 -6.73 -6.92
N PHE A 146 -8.21 -6.82 -7.19
CA PHE A 146 -9.02 -5.76 -7.75
C PHE A 146 -10.08 -5.41 -6.70
N LEU A 147 -10.01 -4.20 -6.14
CA LEU A 147 -11.12 -3.65 -5.36
C LEU A 147 -11.44 -2.26 -5.92
N ASN A 148 -12.52 -2.18 -6.70
CA ASN A 148 -13.19 -0.92 -7.01
C ASN A 148 -13.99 -0.46 -5.78
N ASN A 149 -13.34 0.25 -4.86
CA ASN A 149 -14.05 1.13 -3.95
C ASN A 149 -14.58 2.31 -4.78
N TYR A 150 -15.78 2.14 -5.38
CA TYR A 150 -16.80 3.16 -5.69
C TYR A 150 -17.97 2.65 -6.61
N LEU A 151 -18.07 1.36 -6.95
CA LEU A 151 -19.15 0.87 -7.84
C LEU A 151 -20.05 -0.22 -7.21
N LEU A 152 -20.91 0.18 -6.26
CA LEU A 152 -22.18 -0.52 -5.99
C LEU A 152 -23.36 0.46 -5.90
N SER A 153 -23.42 1.41 -6.83
CA SER A 153 -24.67 2.11 -7.17
C SER A 153 -24.64 2.52 -8.65
N GLY A 154 -25.31 1.75 -9.53
CA GLY A 154 -25.76 2.29 -10.82
C GLY A 154 -25.40 1.58 -12.12
N ALA A 155 -24.93 0.33 -12.15
CA ALA A 155 -24.80 -0.39 -13.42
C ALA A 155 -26.13 -1.07 -13.82
N TRP A 156 -26.73 -0.65 -14.93
CA TRP A 156 -27.95 -1.21 -15.56
C TRP A 156 -27.59 -2.01 -16.82
N GLY A 157 -28.14 -3.23 -16.97
CA GLY A 157 -28.33 -3.92 -18.27
C GLY A 157 -27.74 -5.34 -18.49
N PHE A 158 -28.49 -6.40 -18.10
CA PHE A 158 -28.66 -7.80 -18.64
C PHE A 158 -27.45 -8.76 -18.76
N ASP A 159 -27.46 -10.08 -18.47
CA ASP A 159 -28.44 -11.20 -18.55
C ASP A 159 -28.52 -12.03 -17.23
N GLY A 160 -29.65 -12.68 -17.00
CA GLY A 160 -30.18 -13.21 -15.75
C GLY A 160 -29.78 -14.62 -15.31
N SER A 161 -28.75 -15.26 -15.89
CA SER A 161 -28.43 -16.66 -15.51
C SER A 161 -26.97 -16.98 -15.21
N ASP A 162 -26.05 -16.03 -15.36
CA ASP A 162 -24.68 -16.15 -14.85
C ASP A 162 -24.14 -14.75 -14.54
N LYS A 163 -24.13 -14.35 -13.27
CA LYS A 163 -24.03 -12.92 -12.86
C LYS A 163 -22.72 -12.54 -12.16
N ARG A 164 -21.57 -13.03 -12.63
CA ARG A 164 -20.27 -12.48 -12.18
C ARG A 164 -19.33 -12.00 -13.28
N GLN A 165 -19.78 -11.86 -14.53
CA GLN A 165 -18.93 -11.28 -15.57
C GLN A 165 -19.67 -10.23 -16.38
N ALA A 166 -19.33 -8.96 -16.14
CA ALA A 166 -19.67 -7.82 -16.99
C ALA A 166 -18.40 -6.99 -17.22
N TRP A 167 -17.77 -7.23 -18.37
CA TRP A 167 -16.63 -6.55 -19.01
C TRP A 167 -15.55 -5.93 -18.11
N ILE A 168 -14.58 -6.76 -17.70
CA ILE A 168 -13.24 -6.34 -17.29
C ILE A 168 -12.37 -6.28 -18.55
N TRP A 169 -12.12 -5.10 -19.09
CA TRP A 169 -10.96 -4.92 -19.97
C TRP A 169 -9.75 -4.65 -19.08
N LYS A 170 -9.06 -5.74 -18.72
CA LYS A 170 -7.60 -5.78 -18.58
C LYS A 170 -6.99 -4.86 -17.50
N ASN A 171 -7.37 -5.03 -16.24
CA ASN A 171 -6.74 -4.28 -15.14
C ASN A 171 -6.57 -5.15 -13.89
N VAL A 172 -5.81 -6.24 -14.03
CA VAL A 172 -5.21 -6.98 -12.91
C VAL A 172 -3.93 -6.23 -12.48
N SER A 173 -3.42 -6.46 -11.26
CA SER A 173 -2.07 -6.01 -10.88
C SER A 173 -1.03 -6.82 -11.68
N GLU A 174 -0.68 -6.34 -12.87
CA GLU A 174 0.10 -7.03 -13.89
C GLU A 174 1.60 -6.70 -13.85
N ASN A 175 2.42 -7.58 -14.43
CA ASN A 175 3.85 -7.34 -14.65
C ASN A 175 4.65 -7.05 -13.36
N ASN A 176 4.16 -7.50 -12.20
CA ASN A 176 4.85 -7.36 -10.93
C ASN A 176 5.89 -8.48 -10.74
N THR A 177 7.05 -8.12 -10.21
CA THR A 177 8.13 -9.08 -9.90
C THR A 177 8.23 -9.29 -8.39
N LEU A 178 7.98 -10.52 -7.92
CA LEU A 178 8.18 -10.91 -6.52
C LEU A 178 9.48 -11.74 -6.42
N LYS A 179 10.54 -11.22 -5.79
CA LYS A 179 11.86 -11.86 -5.77
C LYS A 179 12.46 -11.95 -4.37
N GLY A 180 12.83 -13.15 -3.91
CA GLY A 180 13.61 -13.31 -2.67
C GLY A 180 12.88 -12.92 -1.38
N ASN A 181 11.55 -12.82 -1.40
CA ASN A 181 10.75 -12.49 -0.22
C ASN A 181 10.63 -13.71 0.72
N PHE A 182 10.76 -13.49 2.03
CA PHE A 182 10.45 -14.48 3.05
C PHE A 182 9.02 -14.25 3.57
N ILE A 183 8.19 -15.29 3.59
CA ILE A 183 6.80 -15.20 4.07
C ILE A 183 6.52 -16.31 5.08
N GLY A 184 6.03 -15.97 6.27
CA GLY A 184 5.73 -16.97 7.30
C GLY A 184 4.66 -16.57 8.33
N GLY A 185 3.93 -17.54 8.87
CA GLY A 185 2.98 -17.31 9.97
C GLY A 185 1.66 -16.63 9.59
N GLY A 186 1.20 -16.79 8.34
CA GLY A 186 -0.13 -16.37 7.89
C GLY A 186 -0.99 -17.54 7.42
N ILE A 187 -2.26 -17.28 7.08
CA ILE A 187 -3.19 -18.30 6.55
C ILE A 187 -2.83 -18.62 5.10
N ILE A 188 -2.56 -17.59 4.27
CA ILE A 188 -2.04 -17.74 2.90
C ILE A 188 -0.78 -16.87 2.74
N GLY A 189 0.26 -17.40 2.11
CA GLY A 189 1.52 -16.67 1.90
C GLY A 189 1.41 -15.62 0.81
N ILE A 190 1.11 -16.05 -0.42
CA ILE A 190 0.89 -15.20 -1.59
C ILE A 190 -0.49 -15.56 -2.16
N ASN A 191 -1.36 -14.56 -2.33
CA ASN A 191 -2.66 -14.71 -2.98
C ASN A 191 -2.66 -13.92 -4.30
N ILE A 192 -2.95 -14.61 -5.41
CA ILE A 192 -3.13 -14.04 -6.75
C ILE A 192 -4.45 -14.61 -7.27
N PRO A 193 -5.58 -13.94 -7.00
CA PRO A 193 -6.88 -14.37 -7.48
C PRO A 193 -6.97 -14.14 -8.99
N ASP A 194 -7.58 -15.11 -9.67
CA ASP A 194 -8.01 -14.94 -11.05
C ASP A 194 -9.23 -14.02 -11.10
N GLU A 195 -9.55 -13.44 -12.26
CA GLU A 195 -10.69 -12.51 -12.42
C GLU A 195 -12.04 -13.14 -12.03
N ASP A 196 -12.09 -14.47 -11.87
CA ASP A 196 -13.31 -15.28 -11.68
C ASP A 196 -13.46 -15.96 -10.28
N GLY A 197 -12.57 -15.68 -9.33
CA GLY A 197 -12.53 -16.35 -8.01
C GLY A 197 -13.31 -15.68 -6.89
#